data_AF-A0A453HA24-F1
#
_entry.id   AF-A0A453HA24-F1
#
_cell.length_a   1.000
_cell.length_b   1.000
_cell.length_c   1.000
_cell.angle_alpha   90.00
_cell.angle_beta   90.00
_cell.angle_gamma   90.00
#
_symmetry.space_group_name_H-M   'P 1'
#
loop_
_entity.id
_entity.type
_entity.pdbx_description
1 polymer ?
#
loop_
_entity_poly.entity_id
_entity_poly.type
_entity_poly.pdbx_seq_one_letter_code
_entity_poly.pdbx_strand_id
1 'polypeptide(L)'
;MCTANLIVTNHEAQSFPSCSLAKDDSEAYKDHCKPQRLEFDRVLCDVPCSGDGTLRKSHDLWRKWSSSMGNEFHLLQVNIAMRGKVSYHENCR
;
A
#
# COMPACT_ATOMS: atom_id res chain seq x y z
N MET A 1 8.32 -18.59 -4.16
CA MET A 1 7.07 -18.04 -4.70
C MET A 1 7.43 -16.94 -5.69
N CYS A 2 7.26 -17.18 -6.97
CA CYS A 2 7.56 -16.20 -8.02
C CYS A 2 6.27 -15.40 -8.29
N THR A 3 6.34 -14.07 -8.30
CA THR A 3 5.25 -13.24 -8.84
C THR A 3 5.64 -12.91 -10.28
N ALA A 4 4.73 -13.06 -11.23
CA ALA A 4 5.03 -12.77 -12.64
C ALA A 4 5.04 -11.25 -12.92
N ASN A 5 4.26 -10.49 -12.13
CA ASN A 5 4.09 -9.05 -12.26
C ASN A 5 4.37 -8.37 -10.91
N LEU A 6 5.05 -7.21 -10.94
CA LEU A 6 5.39 -6.39 -9.77
C LEU A 6 5.30 -4.90 -10.15
N ILE A 7 4.70 -4.10 -9.27
CA ILE A 7 4.72 -2.64 -9.37
C ILE A 7 5.39 -2.09 -8.11
N VAL A 8 6.36 -1.21 -8.29
CA VAL A 8 7.01 -0.46 -7.22
C VAL A 8 6.80 1.02 -7.48
N THR A 9 6.38 1.76 -6.47
CA THR A 9 6.06 3.18 -6.56
C THR A 9 6.52 3.90 -5.30
N ASN A 10 6.87 5.17 -5.45
CA ASN A 10 7.21 6.08 -4.34
C ASN A 10 6.14 7.17 -4.15
N HIS A 11 4.91 6.90 -4.60
CA HIS A 11 3.80 7.80 -4.35
C HIS A 11 3.42 7.75 -2.86
N GLU A 12 2.97 8.90 -2.33
CA GLU A 12 2.48 8.98 -0.96
C GLU A 12 1.36 7.95 -0.71
N ALA A 13 1.57 7.05 0.24
CA ALA A 13 0.75 5.85 0.37
C ALA A 13 -0.70 6.14 0.79
N GLN A 14 -0.94 7.15 1.62
CA GLN A 14 -2.29 7.60 2.01
C GLN A 14 -3.10 8.17 0.84
N SER A 15 -2.40 8.69 -0.18
CA SER A 15 -2.96 9.36 -1.36
C SER A 15 -2.80 8.54 -2.63
N PHE A 16 -2.36 7.27 -2.54
CA PHE A 16 -2.04 6.43 -3.70
C PHE A 16 -3.22 6.33 -4.67
N PRO A 17 -3.09 6.62 -5.98
CA PRO A 17 -4.25 6.65 -6.89
C PRO A 17 -4.88 5.27 -7.13
N SER A 18 -6.15 5.25 -7.53
CA SER A 18 -6.78 4.02 -8.01
C SER A 18 -6.28 3.77 -9.44
N CYS A 19 -5.51 2.70 -9.64
CA CYS A 19 -4.99 2.36 -10.96
C CYS A 19 -6.10 1.74 -11.82
N SER A 20 -6.24 2.17 -13.07
CA SER A 20 -7.20 1.60 -14.02
C SER A 20 -6.46 0.81 -15.10
N LEU A 21 -7.07 -0.27 -15.58
CA LEU A 21 -6.60 -0.93 -16.79
C LEU A 21 -6.87 -0.01 -17.98
N ALA A 22 -5.93 0.08 -18.91
CA ALA A 22 -6.15 0.81 -20.16
C ALA A 22 -7.41 0.25 -20.84
N LYS A 23 -8.31 1.13 -21.29
CA LYS A 23 -9.44 0.70 -22.10
C LYS A 23 -8.87 0.11 -23.38
N ASP A 24 -9.02 -1.19 -23.55
CA ASP A 24 -8.81 -1.80 -24.85
C ASP A 24 -9.99 -1.36 -25.72
N ASP A 25 -9.73 -0.59 -26.77
CA ASP A 25 -10.76 -0.10 -27.71
C ASP A 25 -11.38 -1.24 -28.55
N SER A 26 -10.95 -2.49 -28.31
CA SER A 26 -11.60 -3.69 -28.83
C SER A 26 -12.92 -3.94 -28.09
N GLU A 27 -14.01 -3.41 -28.62
CA GLU A 27 -15.42 -3.63 -28.22
C GLU A 27 -15.83 -5.12 -28.13
N ALA A 28 -14.98 -6.07 -28.56
CA ALA A 28 -15.30 -7.49 -28.63
C ALA A 28 -15.19 -8.26 -27.29
N TYR A 29 -14.58 -7.68 -26.24
CA TYR A 29 -14.37 -8.37 -24.95
C TYR A 29 -14.55 -7.44 -23.74
N LYS A 30 -15.53 -6.53 -23.79
CA LYS A 30 -15.95 -5.81 -22.59
C LYS A 30 -16.85 -6.70 -21.74
N ASP A 31 -16.24 -7.46 -20.85
CA ASP A 31 -16.97 -8.10 -19.76
C ASP A 31 -17.50 -7.01 -18.81
N HIS A 32 -18.77 -6.63 -18.99
CA HIS A 32 -19.45 -5.62 -18.17
C HIS A 32 -19.49 -5.96 -16.67
N CYS A 33 -19.09 -7.18 -16.29
CA CYS A 33 -19.04 -7.64 -14.90
C CYS A 33 -17.65 -7.51 -14.26
N LYS A 34 -16.60 -7.11 -14.99
CA LYS A 34 -15.24 -6.97 -14.41
C LYS A 34 -14.88 -5.52 -14.12
N PRO A 35 -14.37 -5.21 -12.90
CA PRO A 35 -13.94 -3.87 -12.57
C PRO A 35 -12.80 -3.43 -13.50
N GLN A 36 -12.91 -2.23 -14.09
CA GLN A 36 -11.83 -1.61 -14.89
C GLN A 36 -10.63 -1.14 -14.04
N ARG A 37 -10.53 -1.63 -12.81
CA ARG A 37 -9.52 -1.24 -11.83
C ARG A 37 -8.44 -2.32 -11.80
N LEU A 38 -7.19 -1.89 -11.75
CA LEU A 38 -6.07 -2.77 -11.49
C LEU A 38 -6.11 -3.17 -10.00
N GLU A 39 -6.17 -4.47 -9.75
CA GLU A 39 -6.17 -5.04 -8.41
C GLU A 39 -4.95 -5.96 -8.22
N PHE A 40 -4.58 -6.20 -6.96
CA PHE A 40 -3.39 -6.96 -6.60
C PHE A 40 -3.74 -8.12 -5.67
N ASP A 41 -3.10 -9.28 -5.90
CA ASP A 41 -3.17 -10.42 -4.97
C ASP A 41 -2.45 -10.14 -3.65
N ARG A 42 -1.46 -9.23 -3.68
CA ARG A 42 -0.63 -8.86 -2.53
C ARG A 42 -0.26 -7.40 -2.61
N VAL A 43 -0.41 -6.70 -1.50
CA VAL A 43 0.00 -5.30 -1.33
C VAL A 43 0.97 -5.23 -0.15
N LEU A 44 2.11 -4.59 -0.36
CA LEU A 44 3.08 -4.28 0.69
C LEU A 44 3.26 -2.76 0.74
N CYS A 45 3.10 -2.18 1.92
CA CYS A 45 3.34 -0.76 2.16
C CYS A 45 4.52 -0.62 3.13
N ASP A 46 5.48 0.23 2.78
CA ASP A 46 6.48 0.71 3.74
C ASP A 46 5.87 1.87 4.52
N VAL A 47 5.55 1.65 5.80
CA VAL A 47 4.70 2.54 6.59
C VAL A 47 5.53 3.23 7.66
N PRO A 48 5.41 4.56 7.84
CA PRO A 48 6.06 5.26 8.93
C PRO A 48 5.62 4.68 10.29
N CYS A 49 6.59 4.54 11.19
CA CYS A 49 6.38 4.02 12.54
C CYS A 49 7.31 4.69 13.55
N SER A 50 7.18 4.33 14.83
CA SER A 50 8.05 4.81 15.92
C SER A 50 9.53 4.48 15.72
N GLY A 51 9.84 3.43 14.95
CA GLY A 51 11.21 3.07 14.58
C GLY A 51 11.99 2.33 15.68
N ASP A 52 11.31 1.78 16.69
CA ASP A 52 11.90 1.13 17.87
C ASP A 52 12.95 0.06 17.50
N GLY A 53 12.65 -0.76 16.50
CA GLY A 53 13.54 -1.82 16.01
C GLY A 53 14.82 -1.31 15.31
N THR A 54 14.88 -0.03 14.99
CA THR A 54 16.03 0.62 14.34
C THR A 54 16.83 1.51 15.29
N LEU A 55 16.39 1.71 16.53
CA LEU A 55 17.05 2.59 17.51
C LEU A 55 18.56 2.37 17.51
N ARG A 56 19.04 1.14 17.77
CA ARG A 56 20.49 0.83 17.79
C ARG A 56 21.28 1.26 16.55
N LYS A 57 20.65 1.30 15.37
CA LYS A 57 21.29 1.65 14.09
C LYS A 57 21.12 3.12 13.70
N SER A 58 20.16 3.82 14.27
CA SER A 58 19.82 5.21 13.94
C SER A 58 20.03 6.11 15.17
N HIS A 59 21.26 6.60 15.34
CA HIS A 59 21.63 7.42 16.52
C HIS A 59 20.81 8.72 16.62
N ASP A 60 20.34 9.27 15.50
CA ASP A 60 19.47 10.44 15.51
C ASP A 60 18.07 10.14 16.06
N LEU A 61 17.60 8.91 15.89
CA LEU A 61 16.34 8.47 16.47
C LEU A 61 16.41 8.41 18.00
N TRP A 62 17.56 8.05 18.60
CA TRP A 62 17.70 7.99 20.07
C TRP A 62 17.31 9.28 20.78
N ARG A 63 17.66 10.42 20.18
CA ARG A 63 17.41 11.74 20.77
C ARG A 63 15.98 12.22 20.55
N LYS A 64 15.31 11.72 19.52
CA LYS A 64 13.96 12.14 19.12
C LYS A 64 12.88 11.17 19.58
N TRP A 65 13.28 9.95 19.91
CA TRP A 65 12.37 8.88 20.26
C TRP A 65 11.62 9.18 21.54
N SER A 66 10.31 8.94 21.52
CA SER A 66 9.46 8.97 22.70
C SER A 66 8.44 7.83 22.64
N SER A 67 7.91 7.46 23.81
CA SER A 67 6.81 6.49 23.89
C SER A 67 5.51 6.97 23.24
N SER A 68 5.35 8.28 22.99
CA SER A 68 4.17 8.84 22.34
C SER A 68 4.17 8.65 20.82
N MET A 69 5.34 8.51 20.19
CA MET A 69 5.47 8.42 18.72
C MET A 69 4.64 7.29 18.10
N GLY A 70 4.50 6.16 18.81
CA GLY A 70 3.63 5.06 18.34
C GLY A 70 2.19 5.51 18.13
N ASN A 71 1.65 6.28 19.08
CA ASN A 71 0.30 6.83 18.98
C ASN A 71 0.19 7.92 17.90
N GLU A 72 1.22 8.74 17.76
CA GLU A 72 1.28 9.81 16.75
C GLU A 72 1.22 9.24 15.32
N PHE A 73 1.89 8.11 15.06
CA PHE A 73 1.85 7.46 13.74
C PHE A 73 0.69 6.51 13.52
N HIS A 74 -0.04 6.10 14.57
CA HIS A 74 -1.07 5.08 14.47
C HIS A 74 -2.16 5.42 13.45
N LEU A 75 -2.69 6.66 13.48
CA LEU A 75 -3.73 7.08 12.54
C LEU A 75 -3.25 7.04 11.09
N LEU A 76 -2.00 7.48 10.85
CA LEU A 76 -1.37 7.43 9.53
C LEU A 76 -1.21 5.98 9.03
N GLN A 77 -0.77 5.08 9.90
CA GLN A 77 -0.65 3.65 9.58
C GLN A 77 -1.99 3.04 9.19
N VAL A 78 -3.06 3.35 9.92
CA VAL A 78 -4.42 2.90 9.62
C VAL A 78 -4.89 3.46 8.28
N ASN A 79 -4.67 4.74 7.99
CA ASN A 79 -5.05 5.35 6.72
C ASN A 79 -4.35 4.68 5.53
N ILE A 80 -3.05 4.38 5.67
CA ILE A 80 -2.27 3.68 4.64
C ILE A 80 -2.79 2.24 4.44
N ALA A 81 -3.10 1.51 5.52
CA ALA A 81 -3.67 0.17 5.44
C ALA A 81 -5.05 0.17 4.75
N MET A 82 -5.92 1.10 5.11
CA MET A 82 -7.24 1.26 4.49
C MET A 82 -7.13 1.64 3.01
N ARG A 83 -6.15 2.47 2.65
CA ARG A 83 -5.89 2.80 1.24
C ARG A 83 -5.39 1.59 0.46
N GLY A 84 -4.47 0.81 1.03
CA GLY A 84 -3.98 -0.44 0.43
C GLY A 84 -5.09 -1.46 0.18
N LYS A 85 -6.05 -1.58 1.13
CA LYS A 85 -7.22 -2.45 0.99
C LYS A 85 -8.07 -2.15 -0.25
N VAL A 86 -8.14 -0.89 -0.69
CA VAL A 86 -8.88 -0.51 -1.90
C VAL A 86 -8.32 -1.20 -3.14
N SER A 87 -7.01 -1.44 -3.22
CA SER A 87 -6.37 -2.05 -4.39
C SER A 87 -6.21 -3.57 -4.27
N TYR A 88 -6.60 -4.14 -3.14
CA TYR A 88 -6.47 -5.57 -2.87
C TYR A 88 -7.65 -6.35 -3.45
N HIS A 89 -7.35 -7.45 -4.14
CA HIS A 89 -8.36 -8.42 -4.57
C HIS A 89 -8.44 -9.55 -3.53
N GLU A 90 -9.62 -9.73 -2.94
CA GLU A 90 -9.88 -10.85 -2.04
C GLU A 90 -10.20 -12.09 -2.88
N ASN A 91 -9.16 -12.85 -3.24
CA ASN A 91 -9.37 -14.21 -3.73
C ASN A 91 -10.01 -15.01 -2.59
N CYS A 92 -11.29 -15.39 -2.73
CA CYS A 92 -11.87 -16.49 -1.95
C CYS A 92 -10.94 -17.70 -2.07
N ARG A 93 -10.23 -18.02 -0.99
CA ARG A 93 -9.60 -19.32 -0.82
C ARG A 93 -10.58 -20.25 -0.12
#